data_AF-A0A9Y2JP48-F1
#
_entry.id   AF-A0A9Y2JP48-F1
#
_cell.length_a   1.000
_cell.length_b   1.000
_cell.length_c   1.000
_cell.angle_alpha   90.00
_cell.angle_beta   90.00
_cell.angle_gamma   90.00
#
_symmetry.space_group_name_H-M   'P 1'
#
loop_
_entity.id
_entity.type
_entity.pdbx_description
1 polymer ?
#
loop_
_entity_poly.entity_id
_entity_poly.type
_entity_poly.pdbx_seq_one_letter_code
_entity_poly.pdbx_strand_id
1 'polypeptide(L)'
;MKLPKTWFLPHNPDVLGRLRDQADTVSEVLTTLAGWVRGEPVGGELHTPLLVQAAERREVLVAVREAFSTPIEAEDVFELAERLGEIADAAYMLVRESDLSRTPPDDHLRAMVLTAVAAFDMLHAALDLLPSTDAAGRADAAVSSLDVAEHAYRRAIAGLETEPDPRREMRLRELYRRAEHLLLAVQRLGRRTWYAVCKIS
;
A
#
# COMPACT_ATOMS: atom_id res chain seq x y z
N MET A 1 -12.60 41.24 38.70
CA MET A 1 -11.56 40.26 38.32
C MET A 1 -12.21 39.26 37.35
N LYS A 2 -11.96 39.41 36.03
CA LYS A 2 -12.50 38.48 35.01
C LYS A 2 -11.49 37.33 34.87
N LEU A 3 -11.89 36.11 35.20
CA LEU A 3 -11.10 34.93 34.83
C LEU A 3 -11.04 34.84 33.30
N PRO A 4 -9.87 34.65 32.68
CA PRO A 4 -9.81 34.39 31.25
C PRO A 4 -10.47 33.03 31.01
N LYS A 5 -11.62 33.02 30.33
CA LYS A 5 -12.20 31.81 29.75
C LYS A 5 -11.43 31.46 28.48
N THR A 6 -10.18 31.06 28.60
CA THR A 6 -9.57 30.19 27.59
C THR A 6 -10.03 28.79 27.92
N TRP A 7 -11.22 28.45 27.40
CA TRP A 7 -11.70 27.07 27.42
C TRP A 7 -10.67 26.25 26.63
N PHE A 8 -10.00 25.32 27.30
CA PHE A 8 -9.11 24.34 26.69
C PHE A 8 -9.96 23.47 25.75
N LEU A 9 -10.10 23.87 24.48
CA LEU A 9 -10.56 22.96 23.44
C LEU A 9 -9.31 22.17 23.01
N PRO A 10 -9.23 20.86 23.29
CA PRO A 10 -8.12 20.06 22.79
C PRO A 10 -8.06 20.16 21.27
N HIS A 11 -6.86 20.35 20.73
CA HIS A 11 -6.65 20.22 19.29
C HIS A 11 -6.90 18.75 18.93
N ASN A 12 -7.92 18.50 18.11
CA ASN A 12 -8.19 17.18 17.54
C ASN A 12 -7.91 17.29 16.03
N PRO A 13 -6.65 17.08 15.60
CA PRO A 13 -6.33 17.05 14.19
C PRO A 13 -7.11 15.91 13.50
N ASP A 14 -7.44 16.09 12.23
CA ASP A 14 -8.13 15.06 11.44
C ASP A 14 -7.17 13.94 11.06
N VAL A 15 -6.93 13.04 12.01
CA VAL A 15 -5.97 11.94 11.88
C VAL A 15 -6.38 10.98 10.75
N LEU A 16 -7.67 10.66 10.63
CA LEU A 16 -8.15 9.79 9.56
C LEU A 16 -8.13 10.50 8.19
N GLY A 17 -8.39 11.81 8.15
CA GLY A 17 -8.19 12.62 6.95
C GLY A 17 -6.75 12.53 6.44
N ARG A 18 -5.76 12.76 7.31
CA ARG A 18 -4.34 12.65 6.92
C ARG A 18 -3.95 11.26 6.45
N LEU A 19 -4.52 10.21 7.06
CA LEU A 19 -4.29 8.84 6.63
C LEU A 19 -4.88 8.58 5.23
N ARG A 20 -6.06 9.15 4.92
CA ARG A 20 -6.66 9.09 3.58
C ARG A 20 -5.84 9.86 2.55
N ASP A 21 -5.35 11.05 2.89
CA ASP A 21 -4.45 11.82 2.02
C ASP A 21 -3.21 10.97 1.63
N GLN A 22 -2.59 10.30 2.61
CA GLN A 22 -1.48 9.37 2.34
C GLN A 22 -1.93 8.21 1.44
N ALA A 23 -3.10 7.63 1.68
CA ALA A 23 -3.63 6.53 0.89
C ALA A 23 -3.91 6.93 -0.57
N ASP A 24 -4.37 8.16 -0.81
CA ASP A 24 -4.55 8.74 -2.14
C ASP A 24 -3.22 8.80 -2.89
N THR A 25 -2.17 9.32 -2.26
CA THR A 25 -0.83 9.36 -2.87
C THR A 25 -0.29 7.96 -3.16
N VAL A 26 -0.54 6.97 -2.30
CA VAL A 26 -0.18 5.57 -2.57
C VAL A 26 -1.00 4.99 -3.74
N SER A 27 -2.25 5.40 -3.90
CA SER A 27 -3.08 5.06 -5.06
C SER A 27 -2.49 5.62 -6.36
N GLU A 28 -1.96 6.84 -6.35
CA GLU A 28 -1.25 7.43 -7.49
C GLU A 28 -0.01 6.61 -7.86
N VAL A 29 0.81 6.21 -6.87
CA VAL A 29 1.97 5.32 -7.07
C VAL A 29 1.55 4.02 -7.76
N LEU A 30 0.48 3.39 -7.29
CA LEU A 30 -0.01 2.13 -7.83
C LEU A 30 -0.66 2.28 -9.22
N THR A 31 -1.28 3.43 -9.50
CA THR A 31 -1.79 3.77 -10.83
C THR A 31 -0.65 3.86 -11.83
N THR A 32 0.43 4.57 -11.49
CA THR A 32 1.65 4.63 -12.32
C THR A 32 2.29 3.25 -12.49
N LEU A 33 2.36 2.44 -11.43
CA LEU A 33 2.84 1.06 -11.51
C LEU A 33 1.98 0.19 -12.45
N ALA A 34 0.66 0.38 -12.42
CA ALA A 34 -0.29 -0.33 -13.29
C ALA A 34 -0.13 0.06 -14.76
N GLY A 35 0.12 1.33 -15.06
CA GLY A 35 0.49 1.81 -16.39
C GLY A 35 1.79 1.17 -16.88
N TRP A 36 2.81 1.17 -16.02
CA TRP A 36 4.12 0.59 -16.32
C TRP A 36 4.06 -0.89 -16.73
N VAL A 37 3.34 -1.74 -15.97
CA VAL A 37 3.20 -3.15 -16.35
C VAL A 37 2.38 -3.36 -17.63
N ARG A 38 1.62 -2.35 -18.07
CA ARG A 38 0.91 -2.35 -19.36
C ARG A 38 1.76 -1.81 -20.52
N GLY A 39 3.00 -1.42 -20.25
CA GLY A 39 3.97 -0.94 -21.25
C GLY A 39 4.06 0.58 -21.36
N GLU A 40 3.41 1.32 -20.46
CA GLU A 40 3.63 2.77 -20.37
C GLU A 40 5.05 3.03 -19.84
N PRO A 41 5.77 4.02 -20.39
CA PRO A 41 7.09 4.35 -19.90
C PRO A 41 6.97 4.86 -18.47
N VAL A 42 7.72 4.27 -17.54
CA VAL A 42 7.81 4.75 -16.16
C VAL A 42 9.20 5.34 -16.00
N GLY A 43 9.28 6.68 -15.98
CA GLY A 43 10.52 7.40 -15.72
C GLY A 43 10.79 7.50 -14.21
N GLY A 44 11.34 8.64 -13.79
CA GLY A 44 11.39 9.02 -12.37
C GLY A 44 10.02 9.36 -11.75
N GLU A 45 8.92 8.97 -12.41
CA GLU A 45 7.55 9.36 -12.07
C GLU A 45 7.10 8.83 -10.70
N LEU A 46 7.64 7.69 -10.26
CA LEU A 46 7.37 7.17 -8.92
C LEU A 46 8.11 7.91 -7.80
N HIS A 47 9.19 8.63 -8.10
CA HIS A 47 10.03 9.24 -7.07
C HIS A 47 9.32 10.41 -6.35
N THR A 48 8.61 11.25 -7.10
CA THR A 48 7.88 12.38 -6.53
C THR A 48 6.78 11.93 -5.55
N PRO A 49 5.80 11.09 -5.94
CA PRO A 49 4.77 10.64 -5.01
C PRO A 49 5.35 9.82 -3.85
N LEU A 50 6.49 9.13 -4.04
CA LEU A 50 7.19 8.47 -2.93
C LEU A 50 7.68 9.45 -1.85
N LEU A 51 8.17 10.63 -2.24
CA LEU A 51 8.56 11.67 -1.29
C LEU A 51 7.35 12.31 -0.62
N VAL A 52 6.25 12.49 -1.37
CA VAL A 52 5.00 13.06 -0.86
C VAL A 52 4.40 12.14 0.20
N GLN A 53 4.19 10.85 -0.09
CA GLN A 53 3.66 9.90 0.90
C GLN A 53 4.55 9.80 2.14
N ALA A 54 5.88 9.91 1.99
CA ALA A 54 6.78 9.91 3.13
C ALA A 54 6.65 11.18 4.00
N ALA A 55 6.28 12.32 3.42
CA ALA A 55 5.90 13.53 4.15
C ALA A 55 4.55 13.35 4.84
N GLU A 56 3.52 12.89 4.12
CA GLU A 56 2.17 12.64 4.66
C GLU A 56 2.19 11.63 5.80
N ARG A 57 2.98 10.55 5.69
CA ARG A 57 3.22 9.61 6.80
C ARG A 57 3.68 10.34 8.05
N ARG A 58 4.67 11.24 7.93
CA ARG A 58 5.17 12.04 9.06
C ARG A 58 4.08 12.96 9.62
N GLU A 59 3.24 13.52 8.77
CA GLU A 59 2.11 14.35 9.18
C GLU A 59 1.04 13.55 9.94
N VAL A 60 0.75 12.32 9.52
CA VAL A 60 -0.12 11.39 10.28
C VAL A 60 0.47 11.15 11.67
N LEU A 61 1.77 10.89 11.78
CA LEU A 61 2.43 10.67 13.06
C LEU A 61 2.39 11.90 13.97
N VAL A 62 2.55 13.11 13.40
CA VAL A 62 2.40 14.36 14.15
C VAL A 62 0.96 14.53 14.62
N ALA A 63 -0.03 14.30 13.75
CA ALA A 63 -1.44 14.40 14.09
C ALA A 63 -1.83 13.43 15.21
N VAL A 64 -1.35 12.18 15.17
CA VAL A 64 -1.58 11.20 16.25
C VAL A 64 -0.99 11.67 17.58
N ARG A 65 0.20 12.29 17.58
CA ARG A 65 0.86 12.79 18.80
C ARG A 65 0.20 14.02 19.39
N GLU A 66 -0.40 14.86 18.55
CA GLU A 66 -1.09 16.08 18.97
C GLU A 66 -2.54 15.85 19.37
N ALA A 67 -3.16 14.78 18.86
CA ALA A 67 -4.53 14.42 19.16
C ALA A 67 -4.70 14.06 20.65
N PHE A 68 -5.69 14.68 21.28
CA PHE A 68 -6.12 14.29 22.63
C PHE A 68 -6.78 12.90 22.63
N SER A 69 -7.50 12.57 21.54
CA SER A 69 -8.13 11.28 21.30
C SER A 69 -8.16 10.98 19.81
N THR A 70 -8.04 9.71 19.42
CA THR A 70 -8.12 9.27 18.02
C THR A 70 -9.39 8.45 17.76
N PRO A 71 -9.97 8.49 16.54
CA PRO A 71 -11.20 7.74 16.22
C PRO A 71 -11.02 6.20 16.22
N ILE A 72 -9.78 5.74 16.05
CA ILE A 72 -9.32 4.36 16.28
C ILE A 72 -8.05 4.44 17.14
N GLU A 73 -7.57 3.32 17.68
CA GLU A 73 -6.35 3.30 18.48
C GLU A 73 -5.16 3.97 17.75
N ALA A 74 -4.41 4.79 18.48
CA ALA A 74 -3.27 5.52 17.92
C ALA A 74 -2.22 4.58 17.28
N GLU A 75 -2.03 3.40 17.87
CA GLU A 75 -1.16 2.34 17.33
C GLU A 75 -1.71 1.77 16.01
N ASP A 76 -3.03 1.66 15.86
CA ASP A 76 -3.63 1.19 14.62
C ASP A 76 -3.41 2.23 13.50
N VAL A 77 -3.56 3.53 13.77
CA VAL A 77 -3.21 4.58 12.80
C VAL A 77 -1.73 4.53 12.41
N PHE A 78 -0.82 4.43 13.40
CA PHE A 78 0.62 4.34 13.15
C PHE A 78 0.95 3.20 12.18
N GLU A 79 0.45 2.00 12.49
CA GLU A 79 0.71 0.83 11.68
C GLU A 79 0.11 0.97 10.28
N LEU A 80 -1.11 1.50 10.13
CA LEU A 80 -1.72 1.74 8.81
C LEU A 80 -0.86 2.68 7.96
N ALA A 81 -0.37 3.78 8.54
CA ALA A 81 0.50 4.74 7.85
C ALA A 81 1.84 4.13 7.42
N GLU A 82 2.43 3.28 8.27
CA GLU A 82 3.64 2.52 7.91
C GLU A 82 3.37 1.51 6.78
N ARG A 83 2.25 0.76 6.83
CA ARG A 83 1.92 -0.21 5.77
C ARG A 83 1.63 0.46 4.42
N LEU A 84 1.01 1.64 4.42
CA LEU A 84 0.87 2.46 3.21
C LEU A 84 2.23 2.82 2.60
N GLY A 85 3.19 3.26 3.44
CA GLY A 85 4.56 3.53 3.01
C GLY A 85 5.27 2.30 2.44
N GLU A 86 5.12 1.13 3.08
CA GLU A 86 5.70 -0.13 2.60
C GLU A 86 5.22 -0.52 1.20
N ILE A 87 3.95 -0.25 0.87
CA ILE A 87 3.39 -0.52 -0.46
C ILE A 87 4.06 0.37 -1.51
N ALA A 88 4.16 1.68 -1.23
CA ALA A 88 4.81 2.61 -2.14
C ALA A 88 6.30 2.29 -2.36
N ASP A 89 7.02 1.95 -1.29
CA ASP A 89 8.42 1.52 -1.36
C ASP A 89 8.57 0.23 -2.17
N ALA A 90 7.67 -0.76 -1.97
CA ALA A 90 7.70 -2.00 -2.74
C ALA A 90 7.46 -1.79 -4.23
N ALA A 91 6.50 -0.92 -4.59
CA ALA A 91 6.23 -0.53 -5.98
C ALA A 91 7.45 0.12 -6.64
N TYR A 92 8.06 1.10 -5.97
CA TYR A 92 9.26 1.78 -6.46
C TYR A 92 10.44 0.80 -6.64
N MET A 93 10.66 -0.08 -5.66
CA MET A 93 11.76 -1.05 -5.73
C MET A 93 11.57 -2.08 -6.84
N LEU A 94 10.32 -2.46 -7.16
CA LEU A 94 10.03 -3.36 -8.28
C LEU A 94 10.41 -2.74 -9.62
N VAL A 95 9.99 -1.50 -9.88
CA VAL A 95 10.36 -0.77 -11.10
C VAL A 95 11.88 -0.63 -11.20
N ARG A 96 12.52 -0.20 -10.11
CA ARG A 96 13.97 -0.02 -10.07
C ARG A 96 14.74 -1.31 -10.34
N GLU A 97 14.26 -2.45 -9.84
CA GLU A 97 14.85 -3.76 -10.12
C GLU A 97 14.74 -4.13 -11.62
N SER A 98 13.59 -3.84 -12.25
CA SER A 98 13.42 -4.00 -13.70
C SER A 98 14.41 -3.17 -14.48
N ASP A 99 14.58 -1.89 -14.12
CA ASP A 99 15.49 -0.97 -14.81
C ASP A 99 16.96 -1.39 -14.68
N LEU A 100 17.39 -1.73 -13.45
CA LEU A 100 18.75 -2.17 -13.16
C LEU A 100 19.09 -3.45 -13.90
N SER A 101 18.14 -4.38 -13.95
CA SER A 101 18.30 -5.68 -14.61
C SER A 101 17.99 -5.63 -16.12
N ARG A 102 17.48 -4.49 -16.63
CA ARG A 102 16.99 -4.29 -18.00
C ARG A 102 16.00 -5.38 -18.43
N THR A 103 15.10 -5.75 -17.53
CA THR A 103 14.12 -6.81 -17.77
C THR A 103 12.72 -6.22 -17.66
N PRO A 104 12.01 -6.01 -18.79
CA PRO A 104 10.67 -5.42 -18.76
C PRO A 104 9.66 -6.37 -18.13
N PRO A 105 8.48 -5.87 -17.70
CA PRO A 105 7.37 -6.68 -17.26
C PRO A 105 6.97 -7.72 -18.31
N ASP A 106 6.78 -8.95 -17.86
CA ASP A 106 6.12 -9.99 -18.63
C ASP A 106 4.66 -10.18 -18.18
N ASP A 107 3.98 -11.14 -18.79
CA ASP A 107 2.57 -11.41 -18.52
C ASP A 107 2.32 -11.89 -17.08
N HIS A 108 3.28 -12.62 -16.51
CA HIS A 108 3.21 -13.10 -15.13
C HIS A 108 3.34 -11.96 -14.13
N LEU A 109 4.36 -11.11 -14.29
CA LEU A 109 4.57 -9.94 -13.45
C LEU A 109 3.39 -8.98 -13.55
N ARG A 110 2.88 -8.74 -14.76
CA ARG A 110 1.69 -7.91 -14.99
C ARG A 110 0.48 -8.45 -14.23
N ALA A 111 0.21 -9.75 -14.28
CA ALA A 111 -0.91 -10.34 -13.55
C ALA A 111 -0.78 -10.15 -12.02
N MET A 112 0.43 -10.36 -11.47
CA MET A 112 0.70 -10.17 -10.04
C MET A 112 0.48 -8.71 -9.61
N VAL A 113 1.07 -7.77 -10.34
CA VAL A 113 0.96 -6.33 -10.04
C VAL A 113 -0.48 -5.85 -10.14
N LEU A 114 -1.20 -6.20 -11.22
CA LEU A 114 -2.59 -5.76 -11.38
C LEU A 114 -3.52 -6.35 -10.31
N THR A 115 -3.21 -7.54 -9.78
CA THR A 115 -3.95 -8.09 -8.64
C THR A 115 -3.67 -7.30 -7.37
N ALA A 116 -2.41 -6.89 -7.12
CA ALA A 116 -2.06 -6.04 -6.00
C ALA A 116 -2.76 -4.67 -6.05
N VAL A 117 -2.81 -4.05 -7.24
CA VAL A 117 -3.49 -2.76 -7.47
C VAL A 117 -4.99 -2.88 -7.19
N ALA A 118 -5.66 -3.88 -7.77
CA ALA A 118 -7.10 -4.07 -7.55
C ALA A 118 -7.44 -4.35 -6.07
N ALA A 119 -6.60 -5.13 -5.38
CA ALA A 119 -6.77 -5.36 -3.94
C ALA A 119 -6.56 -4.08 -3.14
N PHE A 120 -5.58 -3.25 -3.52
CA PHE A 120 -5.38 -1.95 -2.88
C PHE A 120 -6.57 -1.01 -3.10
N ASP A 121 -7.18 -0.95 -4.29
CA ASP A 121 -8.37 -0.13 -4.54
C ASP A 121 -9.52 -0.49 -3.58
N MET A 122 -9.68 -1.78 -3.30
CA MET A 122 -10.65 -2.26 -2.30
C MET A 122 -10.28 -1.84 -0.87
N LEU A 123 -8.99 -1.84 -0.53
CA LEU A 123 -8.49 -1.38 0.77
C LEU A 123 -8.58 0.12 0.95
N HIS A 124 -8.31 0.89 -0.10
CA HIS A 124 -8.47 2.33 -0.11
C HIS A 124 -9.92 2.71 0.22
N ALA A 125 -10.88 2.07 -0.45
CA ALA A 125 -12.30 2.20 -0.11
C ALA A 125 -12.67 1.69 1.30
N ALA A 126 -11.88 0.79 1.90
CA ALA A 126 -12.05 0.36 3.28
C ALA A 126 -11.52 1.41 4.29
N LEU A 127 -10.39 2.06 3.98
CA LEU A 127 -9.82 3.14 4.79
C LEU A 127 -10.77 4.34 4.87
N ASP A 128 -11.48 4.66 3.79
CA ASP A 128 -12.51 5.69 3.75
C ASP A 128 -13.65 5.47 4.75
N LEU A 129 -13.92 4.20 5.11
CA LEU A 129 -15.00 3.83 6.00
C LEU A 129 -14.60 3.82 7.46
N LEU A 130 -13.31 3.92 7.81
CA LEU A 130 -12.89 3.94 9.20
C LEU A 130 -13.57 5.09 9.96
N PRO A 131 -14.07 4.88 11.19
CA PRO A 131 -13.94 3.66 12.03
C PRO A 131 -15.11 2.65 11.89
N SER A 132 -15.96 2.73 10.86
CA SER A 132 -17.12 1.85 10.68
C SER A 132 -16.75 0.36 10.62
N THR A 133 -17.63 -0.50 11.14
CA THR A 133 -17.53 -1.96 11.04
C THR A 133 -17.49 -2.46 9.60
N ASP A 134 -18.06 -1.70 8.67
CA ASP A 134 -18.09 -2.03 7.23
C ASP A 134 -16.69 -2.04 6.59
N ALA A 135 -15.71 -1.35 7.20
CA ALA A 135 -14.32 -1.38 6.74
C ALA A 135 -13.72 -2.79 6.86
N ALA A 136 -14.07 -3.57 7.90
CA ALA A 136 -13.56 -4.93 8.08
C ALA A 136 -14.01 -5.86 6.95
N GLY A 137 -15.27 -5.79 6.54
CA GLY A 137 -15.79 -6.62 5.44
C GLY A 137 -15.11 -6.32 4.10
N ARG A 138 -14.83 -5.04 3.81
CA ARG A 138 -14.06 -4.65 2.61
C ARG A 138 -12.61 -5.09 2.67
N ALA A 139 -11.97 -4.96 3.84
CA ALA A 139 -10.59 -5.40 4.04
C ALA A 139 -10.44 -6.92 3.86
N ASP A 140 -11.40 -7.70 4.36
CA ASP A 140 -11.41 -9.16 4.20
C ASP A 140 -11.60 -9.58 2.74
N ALA A 141 -12.51 -8.91 2.02
CA ALA A 141 -12.71 -9.14 0.59
C ALA A 141 -11.43 -8.80 -0.23
N ALA A 142 -10.73 -7.72 0.14
CA ALA A 142 -9.48 -7.34 -0.50
C ALA A 142 -8.38 -8.38 -0.26
N VAL A 143 -8.21 -8.85 0.98
CA VAL A 143 -7.26 -9.91 1.32
C VAL A 143 -7.58 -11.20 0.55
N SER A 144 -8.85 -11.58 0.48
CA SER A 144 -9.29 -12.77 -0.27
C SER A 144 -8.98 -12.66 -1.77
N SER A 145 -9.06 -11.46 -2.34
CA SER A 145 -8.74 -11.24 -3.76
C SER A 145 -7.27 -11.51 -4.11
N LEU A 146 -6.37 -11.40 -3.11
CA LEU A 146 -4.93 -11.63 -3.30
C LEU A 146 -4.58 -13.12 -3.47
N ASP A 147 -5.45 -14.05 -3.12
CA ASP A 147 -5.20 -15.49 -3.32
C ASP A 147 -4.94 -15.82 -4.80
N VAL A 148 -5.55 -15.07 -5.72
CA VAL A 148 -5.31 -15.20 -7.16
C VAL A 148 -3.84 -14.90 -7.52
N ALA A 149 -3.22 -13.96 -6.82
CA ALA A 149 -1.83 -13.57 -7.05
C ALA A 149 -0.84 -14.63 -6.58
N GLU A 150 -1.14 -15.35 -5.49
CA GLU A 150 -0.33 -16.49 -5.05
C GLU A 150 -0.29 -17.58 -6.14
N HIS A 151 -1.44 -17.89 -6.73
CA HIS A 151 -1.51 -18.83 -7.85
C HIS A 151 -0.75 -18.31 -9.08
N ALA A 152 -0.81 -17.01 -9.37
CA ALA A 152 -0.06 -16.39 -10.45
C ALA A 152 1.45 -16.51 -10.24
N TYR A 153 1.94 -16.25 -9.02
CA TYR A 153 3.34 -16.41 -8.63
C TYR A 153 3.82 -17.84 -8.81
N ARG A 154 3.07 -18.83 -8.29
CA ARG A 154 3.44 -20.25 -8.42
C ARG A 154 3.54 -20.68 -9.89
N ARG A 155 2.61 -20.21 -10.74
CA ARG A 155 2.67 -20.45 -12.19
C ARG A 155 3.88 -19.78 -12.83
N ALA A 156 4.20 -18.55 -12.43
CA ALA A 156 5.37 -17.81 -12.93
C ALA A 156 6.67 -18.56 -12.62
N ILE A 157 6.83 -19.01 -11.37
CA ILE A 157 7.99 -19.80 -10.93
C ILE A 157 8.09 -21.14 -11.68
N ALA A 158 6.98 -21.85 -11.89
CA ALA A 158 6.97 -23.08 -12.68
C ALA A 158 7.34 -22.82 -14.15
N GLY A 159 6.90 -21.70 -14.73
CA GLY A 159 7.24 -21.30 -16.10
C GLY A 159 8.74 -21.10 -16.32
N LEU A 160 9.47 -20.67 -15.28
CA LEU A 160 10.92 -20.47 -15.34
C LEU A 160 11.71 -21.75 -15.63
N GLU A 161 11.19 -22.94 -15.34
CA GLU A 161 11.86 -24.21 -15.68
C GLU A 161 12.11 -24.38 -17.18
N THR A 162 11.34 -23.68 -18.01
CA THR A 162 11.44 -23.73 -19.47
C THR A 162 12.19 -22.55 -20.09
N GLU A 163 12.69 -21.60 -19.28
CA GLU A 163 13.45 -20.45 -19.76
C GLU A 163 14.88 -20.87 -20.18
N PRO A 164 15.26 -20.75 -21.47
CA PRO A 164 16.54 -21.23 -21.96
C PRO A 164 17.75 -20.37 -21.54
N ASP A 165 17.56 -19.10 -21.16
CA ASP A 165 18.64 -18.22 -20.68
C ASP A 165 18.66 -18.17 -19.14
N PRO A 166 19.64 -18.81 -18.46
CA PRO A 166 19.75 -18.79 -17.00
C PRO A 166 19.88 -17.38 -16.42
N ARG A 167 20.48 -16.45 -17.17
CA ARG A 167 20.58 -15.05 -16.71
C ARG A 167 19.21 -14.38 -16.72
N ARG A 168 18.39 -14.65 -17.74
CA ARG A 168 17.02 -14.14 -17.82
C ARG A 168 16.13 -14.77 -16.78
N GLU A 169 16.25 -16.08 -16.58
CA GLU A 169 15.54 -16.81 -15.52
C GLU A 169 15.78 -16.15 -14.15
N MET A 170 17.05 -15.88 -13.81
CA MET A 170 17.42 -15.24 -12.54
C MET A 170 16.83 -13.83 -12.38
N ARG A 171 16.82 -13.02 -13.45
CA ARG A 171 16.23 -11.67 -13.42
C ARG A 171 14.71 -11.72 -13.25
N LEU A 172 14.02 -12.60 -13.97
CA LEU A 172 12.57 -12.79 -13.83
C LEU A 172 12.20 -13.30 -12.44
N ARG A 173 12.95 -14.26 -11.89
CA ARG A 173 12.75 -14.77 -10.53
C ARG A 173 12.84 -13.65 -9.49
N GLU A 174 13.82 -12.76 -9.64
CA GLU A 174 13.97 -11.61 -8.75
C GLU A 174 12.80 -10.63 -8.90
N LEU A 175 12.33 -10.33 -10.12
CA LEU A 175 11.15 -9.49 -10.34
C LEU A 175 9.88 -10.08 -9.72
N TYR A 176 9.66 -11.39 -9.87
CA TYR A 176 8.51 -12.06 -9.24
C TYR A 176 8.58 -11.98 -7.73
N ARG A 177 9.77 -12.13 -7.13
CA ARG A 177 9.99 -11.97 -5.69
C ARG A 177 9.71 -10.54 -5.23
N ARG A 178 10.09 -9.52 -6.02
CA ARG A 178 9.75 -8.11 -5.72
C ARG A 178 8.24 -7.86 -5.80
N ALA A 179 7.55 -8.45 -6.76
CA ALA A 179 6.09 -8.37 -6.83
C ALA A 179 5.41 -9.12 -5.67
N GLU A 180 5.97 -10.24 -5.22
CA GLU A 180 5.52 -10.93 -4.00
C GLU A 180 5.64 -10.03 -2.76
N HIS A 181 6.73 -9.25 -2.63
CA HIS A 181 6.86 -8.28 -1.54
C HIS A 181 5.76 -7.22 -1.57
N LEU A 182 5.39 -6.72 -2.77
CA LEU A 182 4.28 -5.78 -2.94
C LEU A 182 2.94 -6.41 -2.51
N LEU A 183 2.65 -7.63 -2.97
CA LEU A 183 1.44 -8.37 -2.59
C LEU A 183 1.34 -8.57 -1.08
N LEU A 184 2.45 -8.95 -0.44
CA LEU A 184 2.51 -9.11 1.02
C LEU A 184 2.32 -7.78 1.75
N ALA A 185 2.82 -6.67 1.22
CA ALA A 185 2.59 -5.34 1.80
C ALA A 185 1.11 -4.96 1.76
N VAL A 186 0.43 -5.17 0.62
CA VAL A 186 -1.02 -4.97 0.48
C VAL A 186 -1.79 -5.90 1.44
N GLN A 187 -1.41 -7.17 1.54
CA GLN A 187 -2.04 -8.11 2.47
C GLN A 187 -1.91 -7.65 3.94
N ARG A 188 -0.74 -7.13 4.34
CA ARG A 188 -0.51 -6.61 5.70
C ARG A 188 -1.38 -5.40 6.00
N LEU A 189 -1.54 -4.47 5.05
CA LEU A 189 -2.47 -3.34 5.18
C LEU A 189 -3.90 -3.84 5.39
N GLY A 190 -4.35 -4.82 4.60
CA GLY A 190 -5.70 -5.38 4.73
C GLY A 190 -5.93 -6.04 6.09
N ARG A 191 -4.99 -6.88 6.55
CA ARG A 191 -5.08 -7.50 7.88
C ARG A 191 -5.10 -6.47 9.01
N ARG A 192 -4.30 -5.40 8.91
CA ARG A 192 -4.30 -4.33 9.92
C ARG A 192 -5.59 -3.52 9.90
N THR A 193 -6.14 -3.23 8.72
CA THR A 193 -7.43 -2.53 8.55
C THR A 193 -8.56 -3.34 9.19
N TRP A 194 -8.60 -4.65 8.92
CA TRP A 194 -9.56 -5.56 9.57
C TRP A 194 -9.40 -5.55 11.10
N TYR A 195 -8.18 -5.68 11.60
CA TYR A 195 -7.90 -5.75 13.04
C TYR A 195 -8.25 -4.44 13.79
N ALA A 196 -7.97 -3.29 13.18
CA ALA A 196 -8.27 -1.97 13.74
C ALA A 196 -9.76 -1.80 14.04
N VAL A 197 -10.63 -2.45 13.25
CA VAL A 197 -12.09 -2.39 13.39
C VAL A 197 -12.60 -3.42 14.41
N CYS A 198 -12.11 -4.66 14.33
CA CYS A 198 -12.57 -5.75 15.19
C CYS A 198 -12.22 -5.57 16.68
N LYS A 199 -11.18 -4.81 17.00
CA LYS A 199 -10.84 -4.45 18.40
C LYS A 199 -11.87 -3.54 19.07
N ILE A 200 -12.56 -2.74 18.27
CA ILE A 200 -13.46 -1.67 18.74
C ILE A 200 -14.93 -2.13 18.72
N SER A 201 -15.20 -3.27 18.07
CA SER A 201 -16.52 -3.93 17.98
C SER A 201 -16.77 -4.84 19.18
#